data_AF-A0A7S3THV8-F1
#
_entry.id   AF-A0A7S3THV8-F1
#
_cell.length_a   1.000
_cell.length_b   1.000
_cell.length_c   1.000
_cell.angle_alpha   90.00
_cell.angle_beta   90.00
_cell.angle_gamma   90.00
#
_symmetry.space_group_name_H-M   'P 1'
#
loop_
_entity.id
_entity.type
_entity.pdbx_description
1 polymer ?
#
loop_
_entity_poly.entity_id
_entity_poly.type
_entity_poly.pdbx_seq_one_letter_code
_entity_poly.pdbx_strand_id
1 'polypeptide(L)'
;GKPYLIQMKNLPYEYGALEPVISGHLMEFHYGKHHRTYVNNLNKLTEQAAESLATGETKKYLSLQKAIKFNGGGHLNHEFFWDSLAPPVNGGGVAPEAGSSLDEAINHSFGSLENFKDHFNTHTAAVHGSGWGWLCYNDRLKHLE
;
A
#
# COMPACT_ATOMS: atom_id res chain seq x y z
N GLY A 1 27.76 -0.38 -9.82
CA GLY A 1 26.80 -0.08 -10.90
C GLY A 1 25.87 1.02 -10.44
N LYS A 2 25.26 1.79 -11.35
CA LYS A 2 24.22 2.76 -10.96
C LYS A 2 23.01 2.01 -10.40
N PRO A 3 22.37 2.48 -9.32
CA PRO A 3 21.20 1.80 -8.75
C PRO A 3 20.05 1.81 -9.74
N TYR A 4 19.22 0.76 -9.68
CA TYR A 4 17.97 0.69 -10.42
C TYR A 4 17.03 1.81 -9.96
N LEU A 5 16.47 2.57 -10.90
CA LEU A 5 15.50 3.61 -10.61
C LEU A 5 14.11 3.00 -10.48
N ILE A 6 13.51 3.20 -9.31
CA ILE A 6 12.15 2.78 -9.00
C ILE A 6 11.18 3.61 -9.84
N GLN A 7 10.21 2.92 -10.43
CA GLN A 7 9.15 3.49 -11.25
C GLN A 7 7.80 3.19 -10.60
N MET A 8 6.84 4.09 -10.80
CA MET A 8 5.45 3.84 -10.43
C MET A 8 4.78 3.02 -11.53
N LYS A 9 3.97 2.03 -11.15
CA LYS A 9 3.07 1.40 -12.11
C LYS A 9 1.97 2.39 -12.48
N ASN A 10 1.51 2.31 -13.74
CA ASN A 10 0.29 3.00 -14.13
C ASN A 10 -0.89 2.50 -13.30
N LEU A 11 -1.83 3.39 -12.98
CA LEU A 11 -3.09 2.97 -12.37
C LEU A 11 -3.79 1.95 -13.29
N PRO A 12 -4.41 0.90 -12.73
CA PRO A 12 -5.15 -0.09 -13.52
C PRO A 12 -6.50 0.43 -14.02
N TYR A 13 -6.84 1.69 -13.72
CA TYR A 13 -8.09 2.36 -14.08
C TYR A 13 -7.89 3.88 -14.17
N GLU A 14 -8.81 4.56 -14.85
CA GLU A 14 -8.83 6.03 -14.98
C GLU A 14 -9.10 6.71 -13.63
N TYR A 15 -8.64 7.96 -13.44
CA TYR A 15 -8.75 8.65 -12.15
C TYR A 15 -10.17 8.71 -11.58
N GLY A 16 -11.18 8.98 -12.41
CA GLY A 16 -12.58 9.06 -12.00
C GLY A 16 -13.32 7.72 -11.90
N ALA A 17 -12.65 6.59 -12.19
CA ALA A 17 -13.34 5.31 -12.31
C ALA A 17 -13.85 4.72 -10.97
N LEU A 18 -13.44 5.31 -9.85
CA LEU A 18 -13.88 4.92 -8.50
C LEU A 18 -15.00 5.82 -7.93
N GLU A 19 -15.48 6.78 -8.71
CA GLU A 19 -16.59 7.63 -8.30
C GLU A 19 -17.90 6.82 -8.15
N PRO A 20 -18.77 7.17 -7.19
CA PRO A 20 -18.68 8.32 -6.28
C PRO A 20 -17.88 8.04 -4.98
N VAL A 21 -17.30 6.86 -4.81
CA VAL A 21 -16.67 6.44 -3.54
C VAL A 21 -15.34 7.17 -3.30
N ILE A 22 -14.53 7.32 -4.36
CA ILE A 22 -13.30 8.11 -4.34
C ILE A 22 -13.31 9.05 -5.55
N SER A 23 -13.19 10.35 -5.33
CA SER A 23 -13.25 11.35 -6.41
C SER A 23 -12.01 11.31 -7.31
N GLY A 24 -12.21 11.59 -8.61
CA GLY A 24 -11.12 11.65 -9.57
C GLY A 24 -10.07 12.70 -9.24
N HIS A 25 -10.50 13.85 -8.69
CA HIS A 25 -9.59 14.90 -8.24
C HIS A 25 -8.67 14.41 -7.10
N LEU A 26 -9.22 13.66 -6.14
CA LEU A 26 -8.42 13.06 -5.08
C LEU A 26 -7.44 12.04 -5.65
N MET A 27 -7.88 11.18 -6.58
CA MET A 27 -7.01 10.20 -7.24
C MET A 27 -5.85 10.85 -7.99
N GLU A 28 -6.12 11.90 -8.77
CA GLU A 28 -5.09 12.66 -9.49
C GLU A 28 -4.02 13.21 -8.53
N PHE A 29 -4.45 13.79 -7.40
CA PHE A 29 -3.52 14.32 -6.40
C PHE A 29 -2.77 13.21 -5.64
N HIS A 30 -3.48 12.15 -5.24
CA HIS A 30 -2.95 11.07 -4.43
C HIS A 30 -1.92 10.23 -5.20
N TYR A 31 -2.26 9.82 -6.42
CA TYR A 31 -1.32 9.12 -7.29
C TYR A 31 -0.29 10.10 -7.89
N GLY A 32 -0.75 11.17 -8.53
CA GLY A 32 0.09 12.06 -9.33
C GLY A 32 1.10 12.87 -8.51
N LYS A 33 0.78 13.21 -7.26
CA LYS A 33 1.65 14.02 -6.39
C LYS A 33 2.17 13.26 -5.17
N HIS A 34 1.29 12.68 -4.35
CA HIS A 34 1.72 12.06 -3.09
C HIS A 34 2.57 10.81 -3.34
N HIS A 35 2.06 9.84 -4.09
CA HIS A 35 2.80 8.64 -4.43
C HIS A 35 4.08 8.97 -5.22
N ARG A 36 3.99 9.88 -6.20
CA ARG A 36 5.14 10.36 -6.97
C ARG A 36 6.25 10.97 -6.12
N THR A 37 5.88 11.67 -5.04
CA THR A 37 6.85 12.24 -4.10
C THR A 37 7.64 11.16 -3.38
N TYR A 38 6.96 10.08 -2.92
CA TYR A 38 7.65 8.95 -2.29
C TYR A 38 8.66 8.31 -3.25
N VAL A 39 8.28 8.03 -4.49
CA VAL A 39 9.18 7.42 -5.48
C VAL A 39 10.37 8.33 -5.82
N ASN A 40 10.13 9.61 -6.07
CA ASN A 40 11.20 10.57 -6.37
C ASN A 40 12.22 10.69 -5.22
N ASN A 41 11.74 10.74 -3.98
CA ASN A 41 12.60 10.81 -2.81
C ASN A 41 13.36 9.49 -2.60
N LEU A 42 12.68 8.36 -2.75
CA LEU A 42 13.28 7.04 -2.58
C LEU A 42 14.43 6.80 -3.56
N ASN A 43 14.28 7.21 -4.82
CA ASN A 43 15.34 7.13 -5.83
C ASN A 43 16.59 7.92 -5.40
N LYS A 44 16.41 9.19 -5.00
CA LYS A 44 17.51 10.04 -4.50
C LYS A 44 18.20 9.44 -3.27
N LEU A 45 17.42 8.92 -2.32
CA LEU A 45 17.94 8.32 -1.09
C LEU A 45 18.72 7.03 -1.37
N THR A 46 18.27 6.23 -2.34
CA THR A 46 18.94 4.98 -2.74
C THR A 46 20.26 5.27 -3.44
N GLU A 47 20.33 6.32 -4.26
CA GLU A 47 21.59 6.80 -4.84
C GLU A 47 22.59 7.24 -3.76
N GLN A 48 22.15 8.05 -2.80
CA GLN A 48 23.00 8.49 -1.67
C GLN A 48 23.46 7.31 -0.81
N ALA A 49 22.60 6.31 -0.59
CA ALA A 49 22.93 5.11 0.16
C ALA A 49 23.97 4.26 -0.58
N ALA A 50 23.80 4.07 -1.89
CA ALA A 50 24.74 3.33 -2.72
C ALA A 50 26.12 4.01 -2.76
N GLU A 51 26.16 5.34 -2.89
CA GLU A 51 27.39 6.12 -2.77
C GLU A 51 28.06 5.92 -1.41
N SER A 52 27.29 6.06 -0.31
CA SER A 52 27.81 5.92 1.05
C SER A 52 28.42 4.54 1.31
N LEU A 53 27.82 3.48 0.75
CA LEU A 53 28.38 2.12 0.83
C LEU A 53 29.66 1.98 0.00
N ALA A 54 29.70 2.57 -1.19
CA ALA A 54 30.87 2.52 -2.06
C ALA A 54 32.08 3.29 -1.49
N THR A 55 31.84 4.38 -0.75
CA THR A 55 32.88 5.21 -0.14
C THR A 55 33.21 4.82 1.31
N GLY A 56 32.48 3.87 1.90
CA GLY A 56 32.66 3.45 3.29
C GLY A 56 32.10 4.43 4.33
N GLU A 57 31.28 5.41 3.93
CA GLU A 57 30.62 6.40 4.80
C GLU A 57 29.46 5.79 5.62
N THR A 58 29.78 4.85 6.49
CA THR A 58 28.79 4.05 7.25
C THR A 58 27.83 4.93 8.07
N LYS A 59 28.32 6.03 8.67
CA LYS A 59 27.47 6.96 9.44
C LYS A 59 26.40 7.63 8.58
N LYS A 60 26.76 8.04 7.36
CA LYS A 60 25.82 8.62 6.39
C LYS A 60 24.81 7.57 5.93
N TYR A 61 25.26 6.36 5.61
CA TYR A 61 24.37 5.26 5.25
C TYR A 61 23.31 4.98 6.33
N LEU A 62 23.72 4.95 7.61
CA LEU A 62 22.82 4.73 8.74
C LEU A 62 21.82 5.87 8.94
N SER A 63 22.22 7.13 8.71
CA SER A 63 21.30 8.27 8.86
C SER A 63 20.18 8.29 7.80
N LEU A 64 20.41 7.69 6.63
CA LEU A 64 19.44 7.60 5.54
C LEU A 64 18.32 6.57 5.79
N GLN A 65 18.55 5.59 6.67
CA GLN A 65 17.66 4.44 6.86
C GLN A 65 16.21 4.84 7.17
N LYS A 66 16.01 5.84 8.04
CA LYS A 66 14.65 6.30 8.41
C LYS A 66 13.92 6.88 7.20
N ALA A 67 14.60 7.68 6.39
CA ALA A 67 14.03 8.29 5.20
C ALA A 67 13.74 7.25 4.10
N ILE A 68 14.66 6.28 3.92
CA ILE A 68 14.45 5.15 3.00
C ILE A 68 13.24 4.34 3.43
N LYS A 69 13.14 3.98 4.72
CA LYS A 69 11.97 3.25 5.25
C LYS A 69 10.66 4.01 5.01
N PHE A 70 10.66 5.32 5.25
CA PHE A 70 9.46 6.14 5.08
C PHE A 70 9.01 6.22 3.62
N ASN A 71 9.92 6.54 2.69
CA ASN A 71 9.56 6.67 1.28
C ASN A 71 9.37 5.30 0.60
N GLY A 72 10.13 4.28 1.01
CA GLY A 72 9.98 2.89 0.59
C GLY A 72 8.65 2.29 1.02
N GLY A 73 8.29 2.43 2.30
CA GLY A 73 6.98 2.05 2.80
C GLY A 73 5.86 2.84 2.13
N GLY A 74 6.04 4.15 1.93
CA GLY A 74 5.11 4.98 1.16
C GLY A 74 4.86 4.42 -0.23
N HIS A 75 5.89 4.15 -1.01
CA HIS A 75 5.77 3.56 -2.34
C HIS A 75 5.04 2.20 -2.32
N LEU A 76 5.51 1.25 -1.50
CA LEU A 76 4.93 -0.10 -1.44
C LEU A 76 3.47 -0.09 -1.02
N ASN A 77 3.11 0.73 -0.02
CA ASN A 77 1.74 0.83 0.46
C ASN A 77 0.81 1.38 -0.63
N HIS A 78 1.26 2.38 -1.40
CA HIS A 78 0.43 2.96 -2.46
C HIS A 78 0.31 2.01 -3.67
N GLU A 79 1.39 1.34 -4.09
CA GLU A 79 1.31 0.30 -5.13
C GLU A 79 0.26 -0.76 -4.76
N PHE A 80 0.31 -1.28 -3.52
CA PHE A 80 -0.71 -2.22 -3.05
C PHE A 80 -2.12 -1.61 -3.03
N PHE A 81 -2.25 -0.37 -2.56
CA PHE A 81 -3.54 0.32 -2.47
C PHE A 81 -4.20 0.47 -3.85
N TRP A 82 -3.45 0.83 -4.88
CA TRP A 82 -3.98 0.94 -6.25
C TRP A 82 -4.36 -0.42 -6.84
N ASP A 83 -3.54 -1.44 -6.61
CA ASP A 83 -3.80 -2.80 -7.10
C ASP A 83 -4.97 -3.48 -6.37
N SER A 84 -5.33 -3.00 -5.16
CA SER A 84 -6.44 -3.55 -4.34
C SER A 84 -7.78 -2.86 -4.56
N LEU A 85 -7.83 -1.82 -5.40
CA LEU A 85 -9.04 -1.10 -5.75
C LEU A 85 -9.48 -1.47 -7.17
N ALA A 86 -10.78 -1.43 -7.41
CA ALA A 86 -11.34 -1.60 -8.74
C ALA A 86 -12.62 -0.78 -8.89
N PRO A 87 -12.92 -0.28 -10.10
CA PRO A 87 -14.24 0.25 -10.42
C PRO A 87 -15.33 -0.81 -10.19
N PRO A 88 -16.57 -0.43 -9.80
CA PRO A 88 -17.66 -1.39 -9.66
C PRO A 88 -17.91 -2.23 -10.93
N VAL A 89 -17.77 -1.63 -12.11
CA VAL A 89 -17.87 -2.31 -13.41
C VAL A 89 -16.80 -3.38 -13.63
N ASN A 90 -15.70 -3.34 -12.87
CA ASN A 90 -14.60 -4.29 -12.91
C ASN A 90 -14.57 -5.20 -11.67
N GLY A 91 -15.67 -5.31 -10.92
CA GLY A 91 -15.78 -6.17 -9.74
C GLY A 91 -15.40 -5.49 -8.41
N GLY A 92 -15.20 -4.16 -8.40
CA GLY A 92 -15.01 -3.41 -7.16
C GLY A 92 -16.20 -3.53 -6.22
N GLY A 93 -15.93 -3.87 -4.95
CA GLY A 93 -16.96 -4.02 -3.93
C GLY A 93 -17.76 -5.33 -4.00
N VAL A 94 -17.44 -6.22 -4.95
CA VAL A 94 -18.01 -7.57 -5.00
C VAL A 94 -17.35 -8.41 -3.90
N ALA A 95 -18.16 -9.09 -3.10
CA ALA A 95 -17.66 -10.00 -2.07
C ALA A 95 -16.83 -11.12 -2.70
N PRO A 96 -15.83 -11.68 -1.98
CA PRO A 96 -15.15 -12.88 -2.43
C PRO A 96 -16.16 -13.99 -2.79
N GLU A 97 -15.85 -14.77 -3.83
CA GLU A 97 -16.73 -15.86 -4.25
C GLU A 97 -16.95 -16.84 -3.10
N ALA A 98 -18.20 -17.27 -2.90
CA ALA A 98 -18.55 -18.19 -1.83
C ALA A 98 -17.77 -19.51 -1.96
N GLY A 99 -17.10 -19.93 -0.89
CA GLY A 99 -16.22 -21.11 -0.90
C GLY A 99 -14.85 -20.89 -1.56
N SER A 100 -14.52 -19.67 -1.98
CA SER A 100 -13.13 -19.33 -2.31
C SER A 100 -12.26 -19.34 -1.06
N SER A 101 -10.94 -19.53 -1.23
CA SER A 101 -10.01 -19.56 -0.10
C SER A 101 -10.04 -18.28 0.73
N LEU A 102 -10.36 -17.13 0.14
CA LEU A 102 -10.48 -15.86 0.87
C LEU A 102 -11.79 -15.79 1.66
N ASP A 103 -12.92 -16.19 1.06
CA ASP A 103 -14.22 -16.27 1.76
C ASP A 103 -14.13 -17.20 2.98
N GLU A 104 -13.59 -18.41 2.79
CA GLU A 104 -13.40 -19.38 3.88
C GLU A 104 -12.47 -18.83 4.98
N ALA A 105 -11.38 -18.16 4.62
CA ALA A 105 -10.46 -17.58 5.59
C ALA A 105 -11.08 -16.42 6.39
N ILE A 106 -11.91 -15.59 5.74
CA ILE A 106 -12.67 -14.51 6.40
C ILE A 106 -13.69 -15.11 7.36
N ASN A 107 -14.47 -16.10 6.92
CA ASN A 107 -15.47 -16.75 7.77
C ASN A 107 -14.82 -17.48 8.95
N HIS A 108 -13.66 -18.12 8.74
CA HIS A 108 -12.90 -18.76 9.82
C HIS A 108 -12.39 -17.75 10.86
N SER A 109 -11.87 -16.60 10.42
CA SER A 109 -11.18 -15.65 11.32
C SER A 109 -12.14 -14.64 11.98
N PHE A 110 -13.21 -14.26 11.29
CA PHE A 110 -14.14 -13.20 11.72
C PHE A 110 -15.59 -13.66 11.83
N GLY A 111 -15.92 -14.89 11.41
CA GLY A 111 -17.27 -15.45 11.44
C GLY A 111 -18.16 -15.04 10.26
N SER A 112 -17.97 -13.85 9.70
CA SER A 112 -18.62 -13.39 8.47
C SER A 112 -17.87 -12.21 7.82
N LEU A 113 -18.16 -11.93 6.55
CA LEU A 113 -17.64 -10.73 5.88
C LEU A 113 -18.10 -9.44 6.54
N GLU A 114 -19.33 -9.38 7.06
CA GLU A 114 -19.84 -8.18 7.76
C GLU A 114 -19.11 -7.95 9.07
N ASN A 115 -18.89 -9.01 9.87
CA ASN A 115 -18.08 -8.91 11.09
C ASN A 115 -16.65 -8.44 10.78
N PHE A 116 -16.05 -8.95 9.70
CA PHE A 116 -14.75 -8.47 9.24
C PHE A 116 -14.78 -6.97 8.91
N LYS A 117 -15.76 -6.51 8.13
CA LYS A 117 -15.89 -5.08 7.76
C LYS A 117 -16.03 -4.20 9.00
N ASP A 118 -16.84 -4.61 9.98
CA ASP A 118 -17.02 -3.88 11.23
C ASP A 118 -15.73 -3.83 12.06
N HIS A 119 -15.02 -4.97 12.16
CA HIS A 119 -13.74 -5.07 12.81
C HIS A 119 -12.69 -4.17 12.14
N PHE A 120 -12.56 -4.26 10.82
CA PHE A 120 -11.61 -3.49 10.02
C PHE A 120 -11.87 -1.99 10.11
N ASN A 121 -13.13 -1.57 9.95
CA ASN A 121 -13.53 -0.17 10.03
C ASN A 121 -13.25 0.42 11.42
N THR A 122 -13.58 -0.31 12.48
CA THR A 122 -13.36 0.14 13.87
C THR A 122 -11.87 0.35 14.14
N HIS A 123 -11.03 -0.62 13.79
CA HIS A 123 -9.59 -0.54 14.06
C HIS A 123 -8.86 0.46 13.16
N THR A 124 -9.28 0.58 11.90
CA THR A 124 -8.70 1.56 10.97
C THR A 124 -9.05 2.99 11.38
N ALA A 125 -10.29 3.24 11.84
CA ALA A 125 -10.70 4.56 12.33
C ALA A 125 -9.98 4.96 13.63
N ALA A 126 -9.53 3.99 14.43
CA ALA A 126 -8.81 4.22 15.68
C ALA A 126 -7.31 4.57 15.48
N VAL A 127 -6.79 4.55 14.24
CA VAL A 127 -5.42 4.95 13.95
C VAL A 127 -5.21 6.42 14.27
N HIS A 128 -4.34 6.72 15.25
CA HIS A 128 -4.00 8.09 15.61
C HIS A 128 -2.97 8.67 14.64
N GLY A 129 -3.34 9.76 13.95
CA GLY A 129 -2.49 10.43 12.96
C GLY A 129 -2.51 9.70 11.61
N SER A 130 -1.43 9.80 10.84
CA SER A 130 -1.32 9.13 9.54
C SER A 130 -0.96 7.65 9.70
N GLY A 131 -1.73 6.75 9.07
CA GLY A 131 -1.45 5.32 9.05
C GLY A 131 -2.32 4.56 8.06
N TRP A 132 -2.33 3.23 8.20
CA TRP A 132 -2.97 2.28 7.28
C TRP A 132 -3.66 1.17 8.07
N GLY A 133 -4.82 0.71 7.61
CA GLY A 133 -5.43 -0.55 8.01
C GLY A 133 -5.07 -1.64 7.00
N TRP A 134 -4.81 -2.86 7.48
CA TRP A 134 -4.41 -4.00 6.65
C TRP A 134 -5.21 -5.24 7.04
N LEU A 135 -5.60 -6.01 6.03
CA LEU A 135 -6.00 -7.41 6.21
C LEU A 135 -4.81 -8.25 5.76
N CYS A 136 -4.24 -9.01 6.69
CA CYS A 136 -3.02 -9.77 6.49
C CYS A 136 -3.29 -11.26 6.65
N TYR A 137 -2.64 -12.10 5.85
CA TYR A 137 -2.61 -13.54 6.10
C TYR A 137 -1.36 -13.91 6.89
N ASN A 138 -1.55 -14.47 8.07
CA ASN A 138 -0.47 -14.98 8.89
C ASN A 138 -0.12 -16.41 8.45
N ASP A 139 0.90 -16.56 7.60
CA ASP A 139 1.27 -17.87 7.05
C ASP A 139 1.68 -18.90 8.12
N ARG A 140 2.13 -18.45 9.29
CA ARG A 140 2.50 -19.35 10.39
C ARG A 140 1.28 -19.87 11.16
N LEU A 141 0.32 -18.98 11.41
CA LEU A 141 -0.88 -19.30 12.21
C LEU A 141 -2.08 -19.69 11.35
N LYS A 142 -1.95 -19.60 10.02
CA LYS A 142 -2.94 -19.97 9.01
C LYS A 142 -4.30 -19.28 9.21
N HIS A 143 -4.29 -18.00 9.61
CA HIS A 143 -5.49 -17.17 9.75
C HIS A 143 -5.29 -15.75 9.24
N LEU A 144 -6.39 -15.01 9.12
CA LEU A 144 -6.40 -13.59 8.77
C LEU A 144 -6.38 -12.72 10.04
N GLU A 145 -5.58 -11.65 10.01
CA GLU A 145 -5.44 -10.65 11.08
C GLU A 145 -5.52 -9.22 10.53
#